data_AF-A0A1C5T0V3-F1
#
_entry.id   AF-A0A1C5T0V3-F1
#
_cell.length_a   1.000
_cell.length_b   1.000
_cell.length_c   1.000
_cell.angle_alpha   90.00
_cell.angle_beta   90.00
_cell.angle_gamma   90.00
#
_symmetry.space_group_name_H-M   'P 1'
#
loop_
_entity.id
_entity.type
_entity.pdbx_description
1 polymer ?
#
loop_
_entity_poly.entity_id
_entity_poly.type
_entity_poly.pdbx_seq_one_letter_code
_entity_poly.pdbx_strand_id
1 'polypeptide(L)'
;MKESTSYECYTYIESGQADDYKAQMEERFSLLRNSELKNVELPAMNSDQGPLMHMEVMEDPKEWTNTVVKQFFGKESVIEVPRSER
;
A
#
# COMPACT_ATOMS: atom_id res chain seq x y z
N MET A 1 -18.47 16.98 -16.73
CA MET A 1 -17.08 17.34 -16.38
C MET A 1 -16.66 16.87 -14.99
N LYS A 2 -17.54 16.90 -13.97
CA LYS A 2 -17.19 16.41 -12.62
C LYS A 2 -16.96 14.90 -12.51
N GLU A 3 -17.41 14.11 -13.47
CA GLU A 3 -17.18 12.66 -13.56
C GLU A 3 -16.03 12.29 -14.50
N SER A 4 -15.18 13.25 -14.86
CA SER A 4 -13.98 12.93 -15.64
C SER A 4 -12.87 12.48 -14.70
N THR A 5 -12.05 11.52 -15.14
CA THR A 5 -10.84 11.08 -14.41
C THR A 5 -9.94 12.26 -14.03
N SER A 6 -9.85 13.30 -14.87
CA SER A 6 -9.09 14.51 -14.56
C SER A 6 -9.64 15.27 -13.33
N TYR A 7 -10.96 15.29 -13.15
CA TYR A 7 -11.59 15.94 -11.99
C TYR A 7 -11.45 15.09 -10.72
N GLU A 8 -11.53 13.77 -10.84
CA GLU A 8 -11.26 12.83 -9.73
C GLU A 8 -9.82 12.95 -9.25
N CYS A 9 -8.84 12.95 -10.17
CA CYS A 9 -7.42 13.17 -9.83
C CYS A 9 -7.19 14.53 -9.17
N TYR A 10 -7.82 15.60 -9.68
CA TYR A 10 -7.71 16.92 -9.05
C TYR A 10 -8.22 16.91 -7.61
N THR A 11 -9.41 16.33 -7.39
CA THR A 11 -10.03 16.24 -6.05
C THR A 11 -9.20 15.38 -5.09
N TYR A 12 -8.63 14.28 -5.59
CA TYR A 12 -7.76 13.39 -4.83
C TYR A 12 -6.46 14.07 -4.38
N ILE A 13 -5.89 14.93 -5.23
CA ILE A 13 -4.71 15.75 -4.89
C ILE A 13 -5.09 16.87 -3.92
N GLU A 14 -6.15 17.64 -4.22
CA GLU A 14 -6.58 18.79 -3.41
C GLU A 14 -6.98 18.37 -1.99
N SER A 15 -7.58 17.19 -1.82
CA SER A 15 -8.01 16.68 -0.51
C SER A 15 -6.87 16.21 0.39
N GLY A 16 -5.65 16.05 -0.14
CA GLY A 16 -4.49 15.52 0.60
C GLY A 16 -4.41 13.99 0.62
N GLN A 17 -5.42 13.27 0.11
CA GLN A 17 -5.41 11.81 0.03
C GLN A 17 -4.23 11.26 -0.79
N ALA A 18 -3.80 12.00 -1.83
CA ALA A 18 -2.62 11.66 -2.61
C ALA A 18 -1.32 11.72 -1.79
N ASP A 19 -1.19 12.70 -0.90
CA ASP A 19 -0.02 12.86 -0.04
C ASP A 19 0.01 11.78 1.05
N ASP A 20 -1.15 11.45 1.63
CA ASP A 20 -1.29 10.36 2.59
C ASP A 20 -0.92 9.01 1.94
N TYR A 21 -1.46 8.71 0.76
CA TYR A 21 -1.12 7.50 0.02
C TYR A 21 0.38 7.41 -0.28
N LYS A 22 0.99 8.53 -0.68
CA LYS A 22 2.44 8.60 -0.90
C LYS A 22 3.22 8.27 0.36
N ALA A 23 2.86 8.86 1.51
CA ALA A 23 3.53 8.60 2.77
C ALA A 23 3.42 7.12 3.19
N GLN A 24 2.24 6.52 3.02
CA GLN A 24 2.01 5.09 3.26
C GLN A 24 2.88 4.22 2.34
N MET A 25 3.06 4.62 1.08
CA MET A 25 3.94 3.89 0.15
C MET A 25 5.41 4.01 0.47
N GLU A 26 5.87 5.18 0.88
CA GLU A 26 7.24 5.36 1.33
C GLU A 26 7.54 4.53 2.58
N GLU A 27 6.62 4.53 3.57
CA GLU A 27 6.69 3.65 4.75
C GLU A 27 6.81 2.18 4.35
N ARG A 28 5.91 1.71 3.47
CA ARG A 28 5.90 0.32 3.02
C ARG A 28 7.19 -0.08 2.31
N PHE A 29 7.69 0.77 1.41
CA PHE A 29 8.93 0.50 0.71
C PHE A 29 10.14 0.52 1.64
N SER A 30 10.14 1.33 2.69
CA SER A 30 11.21 1.33 3.69
C SER A 30 11.32 -0.04 4.38
N LEU A 31 10.19 -0.66 4.72
CA LEU A 31 10.14 -2.00 5.35
C LEU A 31 10.53 -3.09 4.35
N LEU A 32 9.96 -3.07 3.15
CA LEU A 32 10.22 -4.07 2.11
C LEU A 32 11.66 -4.02 1.59
N ARG A 33 12.30 -2.85 1.55
CA ARG A 33 13.69 -2.71 1.08
C ARG A 33 14.73 -2.91 2.18
N ASN A 34 14.32 -2.99 3.45
CA ASN A 34 15.24 -3.26 4.55
C ASN A 34 15.75 -4.71 4.49
N SER A 35 17.05 -4.91 4.24
CA SER A 35 17.68 -6.23 4.08
C SER A 35 17.64 -7.10 5.34
N GLU A 36 17.58 -6.45 6.51
CA GLU A 36 17.58 -7.11 7.82
C GLU A 36 16.23 -7.74 8.16
N LEU A 37 15.14 -7.25 7.55
CA LEU A 37 13.81 -7.80 7.73
C LEU A 37 13.55 -8.94 6.73
N LYS A 38 13.40 -10.16 7.25
CA LYS A 38 13.02 -11.35 6.46
C LYS A 38 11.51 -11.61 6.47
N ASN A 39 10.85 -11.35 7.60
CA ASN A 39 9.41 -11.44 7.77
C ASN A 39 8.88 -10.02 7.97
N VAL A 40 8.04 -9.56 7.05
CA VAL A 40 7.62 -8.16 6.98
C VAL A 40 6.12 -8.06 7.23
N GLU A 41 5.75 -7.25 8.22
CA GLU A 41 4.36 -6.86 8.47
C GLU A 41 4.16 -5.45 7.90
N LEU A 42 3.16 -5.31 7.03
CA LEU A 42 2.84 -4.05 6.37
C LEU A 42 1.56 -3.50 6.98
N PRO A 43 1.57 -2.28 7.53
CA PRO A 43 0.34 -1.64 7.98
C PRO A 43 -0.64 -1.51 6.81
N ALA A 44 -1.92 -1.80 7.08
CA ALA A 44 -3.00 -1.63 6.12
C ALA A 44 -2.99 -0.21 5.53
N MET A 45 -3.30 -0.12 4.24
CA MET A 45 -3.45 1.16 3.56
C MET A 45 -4.88 1.69 3.66
N ASN A 46 -5.06 2.97 3.35
CA ASN A 46 -6.41 3.51 3.22
C ASN A 46 -7.19 2.74 2.15
N SER A 47 -8.43 2.38 2.47
CA SER A 47 -9.31 1.62 1.58
C SER A 47 -9.77 2.43 0.35
N ASP A 48 -9.80 3.76 0.47
CA ASP A 48 -10.06 4.68 -0.63
C ASP A 48 -8.74 5.23 -1.18
N GLN A 49 -8.26 4.62 -2.26
CA GLN A 49 -7.06 5.04 -2.99
C GLN A 49 -7.39 5.98 -4.15
N GLY A 50 -8.63 6.47 -4.22
CA GLY A 50 -9.12 7.37 -5.24
C GLY A 50 -8.88 6.80 -6.65
N PRO A 51 -8.17 7.53 -7.55
CA PRO A 51 -7.91 7.08 -8.92
C PRO A 51 -6.83 5.99 -9.02
N LEU A 52 -6.14 5.66 -7.92
CA LEU A 52 -5.06 4.67 -7.93
C LEU A 52 -5.63 3.28 -7.66
N MET A 53 -5.28 2.34 -8.53
CA MET A 53 -5.63 0.93 -8.39
C MET A 53 -4.38 0.16 -8.00
N HIS A 54 -4.17 -0.09 -6.71
CA HIS A 54 -3.10 -0.95 -6.22
C HIS A 54 -3.67 -2.26 -5.67
N MET A 55 -3.07 -3.39 -6.06
CA MET A 55 -3.43 -4.69 -5.48
C MET A 55 -2.67 -4.89 -4.18
N GLU A 56 -3.39 -4.80 -3.06
CA GLU A 56 -2.80 -4.88 -1.73
C GLU A 56 -2.34 -6.28 -1.33
N VAL A 57 -1.40 -6.33 -0.38
CA VAL A 57 -1.13 -7.57 0.37
C VAL A 57 -2.25 -7.75 1.38
N MET A 58 -2.58 -8.98 1.69
CA MET A 58 -3.68 -9.34 2.58
C MET A 58 -3.14 -9.90 3.89
N GLU A 59 -4.03 -10.11 4.86
CA GLU A 59 -3.69 -10.77 6.13
C GLU A 59 -3.29 -12.25 5.93
N ASP A 60 -3.89 -12.96 4.96
CA ASP A 60 -3.53 -14.34 4.67
C ASP A 60 -2.20 -14.41 3.87
N PRO A 61 -1.12 -14.97 4.43
CA PRO A 61 0.17 -15.09 3.77
C PRO A 61 0.17 -15.96 2.50
N LYS A 62 -0.91 -16.72 2.25
CA LYS A 62 -1.07 -17.56 1.07
C LYS A 62 -1.67 -16.82 -0.12
N GLU A 63 -2.11 -15.59 0.06
CA GLU A 63 -2.67 -14.78 -1.02
C GLU A 63 -1.64 -14.55 -2.13
N TRP A 64 -2.17 -14.43 -3.35
CA TRP A 64 -1.33 -14.31 -4.54
C TRP A 64 -0.44 -13.07 -4.49
N THR A 65 -0.99 -11.93 -4.07
CA THR A 65 -0.27 -10.66 -3.95
C THR A 65 0.87 -10.76 -2.94
N ASN A 66 0.64 -11.36 -1.77
CA ASN A 66 1.67 -11.62 -0.76
C ASN A 66 2.80 -12.49 -1.31
N THR A 67 2.46 -13.50 -2.11
CA THR A 67 3.44 -14.39 -2.75
C THR A 67 4.31 -13.66 -3.76
N VAL A 68 3.73 -12.82 -4.62
CA VAL A 68 4.49 -12.04 -5.59
C VAL A 68 5.37 -10.99 -4.90
N VAL A 69 4.82 -10.27 -3.91
CA VAL A 69 5.56 -9.23 -3.18
C VAL A 69 6.73 -9.83 -2.41
N LYS A 70 6.55 -10.93 -1.68
CA LYS A 70 7.67 -11.55 -0.96
C LYS A 70 8.78 -12.04 -1.89
N GLN A 71 8.41 -12.62 -3.04
CA GLN A 71 9.39 -13.08 -4.03
C GLN A 71 10.16 -11.90 -4.64
N PHE A 72 9.47 -10.83 -5.01
CA PHE A 72 10.09 -9.65 -5.61
C PHE A 72 11.09 -8.97 -4.65
N PHE A 73 10.74 -8.84 -3.37
CA PHE A 73 11.59 -8.19 -2.35
C PHE A 73 12.53 -9.16 -1.61
N GLY A 74 12.58 -10.44 -1.99
CA GLY A 74 13.44 -11.44 -1.35
C GLY A 74 13.13 -11.66 0.13
N LYS A 75 11.84 -11.67 0.49
CA LYS A 75 11.33 -11.89 1.85
C LYS A 75 10.85 -13.32 2.05
N GLU A 76 10.87 -13.78 3.29
CA GLU A 76 10.32 -15.07 3.70
C GLU A 76 8.79 -14.98 3.88
N SER A 77 8.34 -13.86 4.45
CA SER A 77 6.93 -13.56 4.70
C SER A 77 6.64 -12.08 4.45
N VAL A 78 5.45 -11.82 3.90
CA VAL A 78 4.86 -10.48 3.82
C VAL A 78 3.37 -10.63 4.11
N ILE A 79 2.86 -9.94 5.13
CA ILE A 79 1.44 -9.92 5.50
C ILE A 79 0.97 -8.49 5.79
N GLU A 80 -0.33 -8.27 5.63
CA GLU A 80 -0.96 -7.06 6.13
C GLU A 80 -1.27 -7.19 7.62
N VAL A 81 -1.10 -6.10 8.36
CA VAL A 81 -1.57 -5.96 9.74
C VAL A 81 -2.41 -4.69 9.87
N PRO A 82 -3.44 -4.67 10.74
CA PRO A 82 -4.24 -3.48 10.98
C PRO A 82 -3.36 -2.27 11.32
N ARG A 83 -3.58 -1.15 10.63
CA ARG A 83 -2.94 0.12 10.97
C ARG A 83 -3.50 0.59 12.30
N SER A 84 -2.63 0.86 13.29
CA SER A 84 -3.05 1.53 14.52
C SER A 84 -3.33 2.99 14.17
N GLU A 85 -4.61 3.37 14.10
CA GLU A 85 -4.99 4.77 14.00
C GLU A 85 -4.43 5.53 15.20
N ARG A 86 -3.73 6.64 14.94
CA ARG A 86 -3.38 7.63 15.96
C ARG A 86 -4.49 8.63 16.11
#